data_AF-A0A6L2ZT97-F1
#
_entry.id   AF-A0A6L2ZT97-F1
#
_cell.length_a   1.000
_cell.length_b   1.000
_cell.length_c   1.000
_cell.angle_alpha   90.00
_cell.angle_beta   90.00
_cell.angle_gamma   90.00
#
_symmetry.space_group_name_H-M   'P 1'
#
loop_
_entity.id
_entity.type
_entity.pdbx_description
1 polymer ?
#
loop_
_entity_poly.entity_id
_entity_poly.type
_entity_poly.pdbx_seq_one_letter_code
_entity_poly.pdbx_strand_id
1 'polypeptide(L)'
;MPKIDRLDKLIRDYVKGHLDKRIEARIEQLTYKSRVDNMGIRTAFNGESEQLRKVLLEEKIEEDKLILSLKHEKYQVEAWINCSDFKNARQICEARWRKDMPQWELQERYSMSRSTIYREYNKLKETIIRWSGFEV
;
A
#
# COMPACT_ATOMS: atom_id res chain seq x y z
N MET A 1 4.17 -14.36 19.84
CA MET A 1 3.76 -14.18 18.42
C MET A 1 4.96 -14.52 17.56
N PRO A 2 4.79 -15.19 16.41
CA PRO A 2 5.89 -15.42 15.49
C PRO A 2 6.52 -14.09 15.04
N LYS A 3 7.81 -14.12 14.73
CA LYS A 3 8.57 -12.95 14.25
C LYS A 3 7.93 -12.45 12.95
N ILE A 4 7.54 -11.18 12.91
CA ILE A 4 6.96 -10.54 11.73
C ILE A 4 8.06 -10.40 10.68
N ASP A 5 7.89 -11.02 9.52
CA ASP A 5 8.85 -10.92 8.41
C ASP A 5 8.52 -9.77 7.44
N ARG A 6 9.27 -9.69 6.33
CA ARG A 6 9.11 -8.62 5.34
C ARG A 6 7.75 -8.69 4.63
N LEU A 7 7.29 -9.89 4.27
CA LEU A 7 6.01 -10.09 3.61
C LEU A 7 4.85 -9.75 4.56
N ASP A 8 4.95 -10.15 5.82
CA ASP A 8 3.97 -9.79 6.85
C ASP A 8 3.87 -8.27 7.03
N LYS A 9 5.00 -7.55 7.01
CA LYS A 9 5.01 -6.08 7.07
C LYS A 9 4.32 -5.48 5.85
N LEU A 10 4.63 -5.97 4.66
CA LEU A 10 4.07 -5.48 3.41
C LEU A 10 2.55 -5.69 3.36
N ILE A 11 2.06 -6.90 3.65
CA ILE A 11 0.62 -7.19 3.70
C ILE A 11 -0.07 -6.35 4.77
N ARG A 12 0.55 -6.19 5.95
CA ARG A 12 0.00 -5.36 7.02
C ARG A 12 -0.10 -3.89 6.61
N ASP A 13 0.93 -3.36 5.96
CA ASP A 13 0.96 -1.97 5.52
C ASP A 13 -0.05 -1.71 4.40
N TYR A 14 -0.28 -2.69 3.52
CA TYR A 14 -1.40 -2.67 2.57
C TYR A 14 -2.75 -2.65 3.28
N VAL A 15 -3.02 -3.62 4.17
CA VAL A 15 -4.31 -3.75 4.88
C VAL A 15 -4.64 -2.52 5.71
N LYS A 16 -3.62 -1.87 6.29
CA LYS A 16 -3.79 -0.65 7.10
C LYS A 16 -3.85 0.64 6.29
N GLY A 17 -3.71 0.58 4.96
CA GLY A 17 -3.64 1.75 4.10
C GLY A 17 -2.39 2.61 4.34
N HIS A 18 -1.33 2.03 4.93
CA HIS A 18 -0.06 2.75 5.11
C HIS A 18 0.63 3.01 3.78
N LEU A 19 0.50 2.11 2.80
CA LEU A 19 1.04 2.33 1.45
C LEU A 19 0.39 3.57 0.82
N ASP A 20 -0.93 3.71 0.92
CA ASP A 20 -1.67 4.87 0.40
C ASP A 20 -1.24 6.16 1.09
N LYS A 21 -1.17 6.16 2.43
CA LYS A 21 -0.69 7.32 3.20
C LYS A 21 0.73 7.72 2.81
N ARG A 22 1.62 6.76 2.52
CA ARG A 22 3.00 7.06 2.07
C ARG A 22 3.03 7.65 0.67
N ILE A 23 2.17 7.18 -0.23
CA ILE A 23 1.99 7.76 -1.57
C ILE A 23 1.49 9.21 -1.44
N GLU A 24 0.42 9.43 -0.67
CA GLU A 24 -0.16 10.76 -0.43
C GLU A 24 0.86 11.72 0.17
N ALA A 25 1.56 11.32 1.24
CA ALA A 25 2.60 12.13 1.86
C ALA A 25 3.72 12.49 0.88
N ARG A 26 4.07 11.58 -0.05
CA ARG A 26 5.08 11.86 -1.07
C ARG A 26 4.57 12.87 -2.11
N ILE A 27 3.32 12.74 -2.53
CA ILE A 27 2.65 13.68 -3.45
C ILE A 27 2.61 15.08 -2.82
N GLU A 28 2.24 15.18 -1.54
CA GLU A 28 2.22 16.44 -0.80
C GLU A 28 3.61 17.09 -0.72
N GLN A 29 4.66 16.30 -0.45
CA GLN A 29 6.04 16.79 -0.45
C GLN A 29 6.46 17.36 -1.80
N LEU A 30 6.18 16.65 -2.90
CA LEU A 30 6.49 17.11 -4.27
C LEU A 30 5.73 18.39 -4.62
N THR A 31 4.46 18.45 -4.23
CA THR A 31 3.59 19.61 -4.42
C THR A 31 4.11 20.82 -3.64
N TYR A 32 4.47 20.64 -2.36
CA TYR A 32 5.03 21.69 -1.52
C TYR A 32 6.36 22.20 -2.08
N LYS A 33 7.27 21.30 -2.47
CA LYS A 33 8.55 21.68 -3.07
C LYS A 33 8.36 22.51 -4.34
N SER A 34 7.49 22.06 -5.24
CA SER A 34 7.12 22.82 -6.45
C SER A 34 6.59 24.21 -6.12
N ARG A 35 5.79 24.37 -5.05
CA ARG A 35 5.31 25.69 -4.60
C ARG A 35 6.43 26.58 -4.07
N VAL A 36 7.37 26.04 -3.29
CA VAL A 36 8.49 26.79 -2.72
C VAL A 36 9.47 27.26 -3.79
N ASP A 37 9.88 26.37 -4.70
CA ASP A 37 10.80 26.70 -5.80
C ASP A 37 10.23 27.83 -6.68
N ASN A 38 8.90 27.87 -6.83
CA ASN A 38 8.20 28.88 -7.62
C ASN A 38 7.98 30.22 -6.89
N MET A 39 8.08 30.29 -5.56
CA MET A 39 8.01 31.56 -4.84
C MET A 39 9.24 32.45 -5.08
N GLY A 40 10.39 31.87 -5.42
CA GLY A 40 11.59 32.61 -5.83
C GLY A 40 11.54 33.13 -7.28
N ILE A 41 10.70 32.53 -8.14
CA ILE A 41 10.54 32.89 -9.57
C ILE A 41 9.41 33.90 -9.80
N ARG A 42 8.41 33.94 -8.90
CA ARG A 42 7.28 34.88 -8.96
C ARG A 42 7.68 36.35 -8.89
N THR A 43 8.90 36.69 -8.46
CA THR A 43 9.43 38.06 -8.54
C THR A 43 10.00 38.43 -9.91
N ALA A 44 10.22 37.47 -10.83
CA ALA A 44 10.93 37.73 -12.09
C ALA A 44 10.15 37.40 -13.38
N PHE A 45 9.20 36.45 -13.38
CA PHE A 45 8.55 35.99 -14.63
C PHE A 45 7.03 35.78 -14.51
N ASN A 46 6.26 36.70 -15.11
CA ASN A 46 4.80 36.66 -15.27
C ASN A 46 4.33 35.86 -16.51
N GLY A 47 5.02 34.78 -16.90
CA GLY A 47 4.86 34.21 -18.26
C GLY A 47 4.29 32.79 -18.39
N GLU A 48 4.52 31.89 -17.45
CA GLU A 48 4.08 30.49 -17.61
C GLU A 48 2.67 30.27 -17.08
N SER A 49 1.76 29.82 -17.95
CA SER A 49 0.37 29.54 -17.60
C SER A 49 0.31 28.54 -16.43
N GLU A 50 -0.55 28.79 -15.45
CA GLU A 50 -0.76 27.88 -14.31
C GLU A 50 -1.11 26.45 -14.77
N GLN A 51 -1.65 26.32 -15.97
CA GLN A 51 -1.96 25.04 -16.63
C GLN A 51 -0.69 24.24 -16.94
N LEU A 52 0.33 24.84 -17.56
CA LEU A 52 1.61 24.16 -17.85
C LEU A 52 2.29 23.69 -16.55
N ARG A 53 2.20 24.49 -15.48
CA ARG A 53 2.75 24.14 -14.17
C ARG A 53 2.08 22.92 -13.55
N LYS A 54 0.76 22.83 -13.69
CA LYS A 54 -0.01 21.69 -13.21
C LYS A 54 0.39 20.42 -13.97
N VAL A 55 0.52 20.50 -15.28
CA VAL A 55 0.98 19.38 -16.13
C VAL A 55 2.39 18.93 -15.72
N LEU A 56 3.36 19.84 -15.58
CA LEU A 56 4.73 19.51 -15.17
C LEU A 56 4.81 18.88 -13.77
N LEU A 57 3.92 19.27 -12.85
CA LEU A 57 3.84 18.67 -11.53
C LEU A 57 3.24 17.26 -11.59
N GLU A 58 2.20 17.07 -12.39
CA GLU A 58 1.57 15.77 -12.63
C GLU A 58 2.57 14.78 -13.24
N GLU A 59 3.33 15.20 -14.26
CA GLU A 59 4.41 14.40 -14.87
C GLU A 59 5.47 14.02 -13.83
N LYS A 60 5.92 14.96 -12.99
CA LYS A 60 6.89 14.68 -11.92
C LYS A 60 6.37 13.69 -10.88
N ILE A 61 5.07 13.74 -10.58
CA ILE A 61 4.44 12.80 -9.65
C ILE A 61 4.33 11.40 -10.28
N GLU A 62 4.01 11.34 -11.58
CA GLU A 62 3.87 10.10 -12.32
C GLU A 62 5.22 9.38 -12.51
N GLU A 63 6.30 10.12 -12.74
CA GLU A 63 7.65 9.59 -12.90
C GLU A 63 8.42 9.40 -11.59
N ASP A 64 7.88 9.82 -10.43
CA ASP A 64 8.58 9.67 -9.14
C ASP A 64 8.78 8.18 -8.81
N LYS A 65 10.05 7.78 -8.75
CA LYS A 65 10.46 6.40 -8.51
C LYS A 65 9.89 5.80 -7.23
N LEU A 66 9.71 6.60 -6.17
CA LEU A 66 9.19 6.12 -4.90
C LEU A 66 7.67 5.90 -4.99
N ILE A 67 6.94 6.80 -5.64
CA ILE A 67 5.52 6.63 -5.91
C ILE A 67 5.29 5.40 -6.78
N LEU A 68 6.08 5.23 -7.84
CA LEU A 68 6.01 4.06 -8.72
C LEU A 68 6.31 2.76 -7.96
N SER A 69 7.34 2.72 -7.10
CA SER A 69 7.63 1.54 -6.30
C SER A 69 6.51 1.21 -5.31
N LEU A 70 5.95 2.21 -4.64
CA LEU A 70 4.84 2.01 -3.69
C LEU A 70 3.56 1.55 -4.39
N LYS A 71 3.26 2.11 -5.57
CA LYS A 71 2.15 1.65 -6.42
C LYS A 71 2.36 0.20 -6.87
N HIS A 72 3.59 -0.16 -7.25
CA HIS A 72 3.93 -1.52 -7.63
C HIS A 72 3.76 -2.51 -6.47
N GLU A 73 4.29 -2.18 -5.29
CA GLU A 73 4.11 -2.96 -4.05
C GLU A 73 2.62 -3.15 -3.73
N LYS A 74 1.83 -2.07 -3.81
CA LYS A 74 0.38 -2.12 -3.60
C LYS A 74 -0.30 -3.08 -4.60
N TYR A 75 0.03 -2.94 -5.88
CA TYR A 75 -0.53 -3.77 -6.95
C TYR A 75 -0.17 -5.26 -6.78
N GLN A 76 1.08 -5.57 -6.41
CA GLN A 76 1.50 -6.93 -6.14
C GLN A 76 0.69 -7.57 -5.01
N VAL A 77 0.54 -6.86 -3.87
CA VAL A 77 -0.24 -7.36 -2.74
C VAL A 77 -1.70 -7.54 -3.13
N GLU A 78 -2.26 -6.60 -3.89
CA GLU A 78 -3.64 -6.70 -4.37
C GLU A 78 -3.85 -7.90 -5.31
N ALA A 79 -2.91 -8.15 -6.22
CA ALA A 79 -2.93 -9.31 -7.11
C ALA A 79 -2.86 -10.63 -6.33
N TRP A 80 -2.01 -10.71 -5.29
CA TRP A 80 -1.93 -11.89 -4.44
C TRP A 80 -3.21 -12.14 -3.63
N ILE A 81 -3.78 -11.07 -3.05
CA ILE A 81 -4.97 -11.16 -2.21
C ILE A 81 -6.24 -11.45 -3.04
N ASN A 82 -6.33 -10.94 -4.26
CA ASN A 82 -7.47 -11.15 -5.15
C ASN A 82 -7.31 -12.40 -6.05
N CYS A 83 -6.26 -13.20 -5.85
CA CYS A 83 -6.05 -14.39 -6.64
C CYS A 83 -7.18 -15.41 -6.45
N SER A 84 -7.64 -16.01 -7.56
CA SER A 84 -8.73 -16.99 -7.61
C SER A 84 -8.49 -18.23 -6.75
N ASP A 85 -7.22 -18.55 -6.46
CA ASP A 85 -6.83 -19.70 -5.64
C ASP A 85 -7.25 -19.53 -4.18
N PHE A 86 -7.54 -18.30 -3.74
CA PHE A 86 -7.94 -17.99 -2.38
C PHE A 86 -9.29 -17.29 -2.32
N LYS A 87 -10.36 -18.05 -2.01
CA LYS A 87 -11.71 -17.49 -1.86
C LYS A 87 -11.81 -16.40 -0.78
N ASN A 88 -11.04 -16.50 0.30
CA ASN A 88 -11.17 -15.64 1.49
C ASN A 88 -9.89 -14.88 1.85
N ALA A 89 -8.90 -14.78 0.95
CA ALA A 89 -7.58 -14.19 1.29
C ALA A 89 -7.70 -12.76 1.84
N ARG A 90 -8.54 -11.91 1.23
CA ARG A 90 -8.77 -10.53 1.71
C ARG A 90 -9.27 -10.51 3.14
N GLN A 91 -10.31 -11.30 3.41
CA GLN A 91 -10.94 -11.42 4.71
C GLN A 91 -9.95 -11.89 5.78
N ILE A 92 -9.12 -12.88 5.44
CA ILE A 92 -8.07 -13.41 6.32
C ILE A 92 -7.01 -12.36 6.63
N CYS A 93 -6.54 -11.61 5.63
CA CYS A 93 -5.55 -10.55 5.82
C CYS A 93 -6.08 -9.39 6.67
N GLU A 94 -7.31 -8.95 6.41
CA GLU A 94 -8.01 -7.94 7.21
C GLU A 94 -8.18 -8.42 8.65
N ALA A 95 -8.73 -9.63 8.85
CA ALA A 95 -8.93 -10.25 10.14
C ALA A 95 -7.63 -10.38 10.95
N ARG A 96 -6.51 -10.63 10.28
CA ARG A 96 -5.21 -10.84 10.92
C ARG A 96 -4.54 -9.53 11.34
N TRP A 97 -4.64 -8.49 10.53
CA TRP A 97 -3.81 -7.27 10.67
C TRP A 97 -4.56 -6.03 11.11
N ARG A 98 -5.90 -6.02 11.03
CA ARG A 98 -6.72 -4.93 11.55
C ARG A 98 -6.71 -5.00 13.07
N LYS A 99 -6.00 -4.04 13.68
CA LYS A 99 -5.58 -4.09 15.09
C LYS A 99 -6.73 -3.92 16.09
N ASP A 100 -7.88 -3.45 15.63
CA ASP A 100 -8.99 -3.00 16.47
C ASP A 100 -10.20 -3.94 16.46
N MET A 101 -10.09 -5.14 15.85
CA MET A 101 -11.21 -6.07 15.79
C MET A 101 -11.19 -7.07 16.97
N PRO A 102 -12.15 -7.02 17.89
CA PRO A 102 -12.28 -8.01 18.96
C PRO A 102 -12.62 -9.40 18.39
N GLN A 103 -12.29 -10.45 19.14
CA GLN A 103 -12.39 -11.83 18.66
C GLN A 103 -13.80 -12.26 18.26
N TRP A 104 -14.82 -11.79 18.98
CA TRP A 104 -16.21 -12.10 18.66
C TRP A 104 -16.62 -11.48 17.31
N GLU A 105 -16.17 -10.24 17.02
CA GLU A 105 -16.45 -9.59 15.74
C GLU A 105 -15.77 -10.33 14.58
N LEU A 106 -14.55 -10.86 14.78
CA LEU A 106 -13.89 -11.71 13.79
C LEU A 106 -14.69 -12.98 13.47
N GLN A 107 -15.21 -13.63 14.51
CA GLN A 107 -15.99 -14.86 14.37
C GLN A 107 -17.34 -14.61 13.71
N GLU A 108 -18.02 -13.52 14.07
CA GLU A 108 -19.29 -13.12 13.49
C GLU A 108 -19.12 -12.69 12.03
N ARG A 109 -18.18 -11.78 11.77
CA ARG A 109 -17.99 -11.17 10.44
C ARG A 109 -17.46 -12.14 9.39
N TYR A 110 -16.58 -13.05 9.79
CA TYR A 110 -15.89 -13.95 8.87
C TYR A 110 -16.26 -15.42 9.06
N SER A 111 -17.10 -15.76 10.03
CA SER A 111 -17.48 -17.16 10.36
C SER A 111 -16.28 -18.09 10.57
N MET A 112 -15.16 -17.54 11.06
CA MET A 112 -13.89 -18.25 11.19
C MET A 112 -13.30 -18.11 12.60
N SER A 113 -12.73 -19.20 13.12
CA SER A 113 -11.98 -19.18 14.37
C SER A 113 -10.57 -18.60 14.18
N ARG A 114 -9.97 -18.08 15.26
CA ARG A 114 -8.59 -17.54 15.24
C ARG A 114 -7.57 -18.53 14.70
N SER A 115 -7.70 -19.81 15.06
CA SER A 115 -6.82 -20.88 14.57
C SER A 115 -6.97 -21.10 13.06
N THR A 116 -8.20 -20.97 12.55
CA THR A 116 -8.48 -21.06 11.11
C THR A 116 -7.85 -19.89 10.37
N ILE A 117 -8.04 -18.65 10.85
CA ILE A 117 -7.42 -17.44 10.28
C ILE A 117 -5.89 -17.59 10.22
N TYR A 118 -5.27 -18.05 11.31
CA TYR A 118 -3.82 -18.25 11.36
C TYR A 118 -3.34 -19.30 10.35
N ARG A 119 -4.03 -20.44 10.26
CA ARG A 119 -3.69 -21.52 9.33
C ARG A 119 -3.82 -21.08 7.88
N GLU A 120 -4.95 -20.47 7.52
CA GLU A 120 -5.19 -20.04 6.14
C GLU A 120 -4.27 -18.86 5.75
N TYR A 121 -3.95 -17.97 6.68
CA TYR A 121 -2.96 -16.91 6.45
C TYR A 121 -1.56 -17.48 6.16
N ASN A 122 -1.12 -18.49 6.91
CA ASN A 122 0.18 -19.12 6.67
C ASN A 122 0.21 -19.83 5.30
N LYS A 123 -0.86 -20.52 4.91
CA LYS A 123 -0.96 -21.11 3.57
C LYS A 123 -0.87 -20.07 2.45
N LEU A 124 -1.60 -18.95 2.61
CA LEU A 124 -1.52 -17.82 1.68
C LEU A 124 -0.08 -17.32 1.57
N LYS A 125 0.57 -17.13 2.71
CA LYS A 125 1.96 -16.66 2.78
C LYS A 125 2.95 -17.62 2.11
N GLU A 126 2.86 -18.91 2.40
CA GLU A 126 3.68 -19.95 1.76
C GLU A 126 3.50 -19.96 0.24
N THR A 127 2.27 -19.76 -0.21
CA THR A 127 1.96 -19.72 -1.65
C THR A 127 2.52 -18.47 -2.31
N ILE A 128 2.40 -17.30 -1.66
CA ILE A 128 2.99 -16.06 -2.15
C ILE A 128 4.51 -16.19 -2.22
N ILE A 129 5.16 -16.76 -1.20
CA ILE A 129 6.60 -17.03 -1.18
C ILE A 129 6.98 -17.91 -2.38
N ARG A 130 6.23 -18.97 -2.63
CA ARG A 130 6.45 -19.87 -3.78
C ARG A 130 6.33 -19.16 -5.13
N TRP A 131 5.37 -18.23 -5.29
CA TRP A 131 5.16 -17.50 -6.54
C TRP A 131 6.18 -16.40 -6.78
N SER A 132 6.52 -15.68 -5.73
CA SER A 132 7.44 -14.54 -5.79
C SER A 132 8.91 -14.95 -5.87
N GLY A 133 9.23 -16.20 -5.52
CA GLY A 133 10.60 -16.68 -5.42
C GLY A 133 11.38 -16.00 -4.29
N PHE A 134 10.69 -15.43 -3.28
CA PHE A 134 11.36 -14.94 -2.08
C PHE A 134 12.05 -16.12 -1.36
N GLU A 135 13.38 -16.16 -1.36
CA GLU A 135 14.10 -17.03 -0.44
C GLU A 135 13.90 -16.52 1.00
N VAL A 136 13.43 -17.41 1.88
CA VAL A 136 13.16 -17.15 3.31
C VAL A 136 14.45 -17.19 4.12
#